data_AF-W1YFF5-F1
#
_entry.id   AF-W1YFF5-F1
#
_cell.length_a   1.000
_cell.length_b   1.000
_cell.length_c   1.000
_cell.angle_alpha   90.00
_cell.angle_beta   90.00
_cell.angle_gamma   90.00
#
_symmetry.space_group_name_H-M   'P 1'
#
loop_
_entity.id
_entity.type
_entity.pdbx_description
1 polymer ?
#
loop_
_entity_poly.entity_id
_entity_poly.type
_entity_poly.pdbx_seq_one_letter_code
_entity_poly.pdbx_strand_id
1 'polypeptide(L)'
;DGSWTANGHMPLEDLVQYVPLPLDEKREYHTIAGLLMEYLQRIPKPGEEVQVGDYLLKTLQVESHRVQKVQIIPLHKDGELEYEV
;
A
#
# COMPACT_ATOMS: atom_id res chain seq x y z
N ASP A 1 -15.35 6.10 -2.17
CA ASP A 1 -14.61 6.49 -0.94
C ASP A 1 -13.16 6.89 -1.23
N GLY A 2 -12.74 6.98 -2.50
CA GLY A 2 -11.35 7.29 -2.86
C GLY A 2 -10.41 6.08 -2.77
N SER A 3 -10.92 4.91 -2.37
CA SER A 3 -10.10 3.70 -2.28
C SER A 3 -9.94 3.00 -3.63
N TRP A 4 -8.81 2.35 -3.80
CA TRP A 4 -8.50 1.52 -4.96
C TRP A 4 -8.22 0.08 -4.53
N THR A 5 -8.47 -0.88 -5.42
CA THR A 5 -8.03 -2.26 -5.23
C THR A 5 -6.92 -2.57 -6.23
N ALA A 6 -5.79 -3.04 -5.73
CA ALA A 6 -4.62 -3.39 -6.53
C ALA A 6 -4.26 -4.88 -6.35
N ASN A 7 -3.55 -5.42 -7.34
CA ASN A 7 -2.93 -6.73 -7.24
C ASN A 7 -1.73 -6.64 -6.29
N GLY A 8 -1.57 -7.57 -5.34
CA GLY A 8 -0.43 -7.58 -4.42
C GLY A 8 0.94 -7.70 -5.12
N HIS A 9 0.96 -8.24 -6.34
CA HIS A 9 2.16 -8.32 -7.19
C HIS A 9 2.47 -7.03 -7.96
N MET A 10 1.62 -6.00 -7.88
CA MET A 10 1.87 -4.72 -8.54
C MET A 10 3.24 -4.17 -8.09
N PRO A 11 4.13 -3.84 -9.04
CA PRO A 11 5.39 -3.17 -8.73
C PRO A 11 5.14 -1.84 -8.03
N LEU A 12 5.93 -1.54 -7.00
CA LEU A 12 5.84 -0.27 -6.29
C LEU A 12 6.23 0.90 -7.18
N GLU A 13 7.11 0.70 -8.16
CA GLU A 13 7.48 1.71 -9.16
C GLU A 13 6.29 2.17 -10.02
N ASP A 14 5.37 1.25 -10.34
CA ASP A 14 4.13 1.57 -11.05
C ASP A 14 3.12 2.21 -10.10
N LEU A 15 2.99 1.67 -8.88
CA LEU A 15 2.03 2.17 -7.89
C LEU A 15 2.31 3.64 -7.52
N VAL A 16 3.58 4.01 -7.31
CA VAL A 16 3.93 5.37 -6.89
C VAL A 16 3.62 6.46 -7.91
N GLN A 17 3.39 6.09 -9.18
CA GLN A 17 2.90 7.03 -10.18
C GLN A 17 1.49 7.56 -9.89
N TYR A 18 0.72 6.84 -9.06
CA TYR A 18 -0.66 7.16 -8.71
C TYR A 18 -0.86 7.39 -7.21
N VAL A 19 -0.07 6.70 -6.38
CA VAL A 19 -0.16 6.73 -4.91
C VAL A 19 1.21 7.09 -4.36
N PRO A 20 1.48 8.37 -4.03
CA PRO A 20 2.80 8.85 -3.62
C PRO A 20 3.19 8.32 -2.23
N LEU A 21 3.61 7.04 -2.17
CA LEU A 21 4.08 6.40 -0.95
C LEU A 21 5.52 6.86 -0.63
N PRO A 22 5.82 7.21 0.62
CA PRO A 22 7.19 7.51 1.05
C PRO A 22 8.00 6.21 1.18
N LEU A 23 8.70 5.80 0.12
CA LEU A 23 9.47 4.57 0.09
C LEU A 23 10.98 4.86 0.15
N ASP A 24 11.73 4.03 0.90
CA ASP A 24 13.19 4.09 0.94
C ASP A 24 13.80 3.65 -0.40
N GLU A 25 14.82 4.36 -0.88
CA GLU A 25 15.58 4.01 -2.10
C GLU A 25 16.39 2.71 -1.93
N LYS A 26 16.79 2.38 -0.69
CA LYS A 26 17.58 1.17 -0.35
C LYS A 26 16.71 -0.02 0.05
N ARG A 27 15.41 0.02 -0.24
CA ARG A 27 14.49 -1.07 0.09
C ARG A 27 14.81 -2.36 -0.69
N GLU A 28 14.66 -3.50 -0.01
CA GLU A 28 14.83 -4.85 -0.59
C GLU A 28 13.49 -5.45 -1.10
N TYR A 29 12.40 -4.69 -1.06
CA TYR A 29 11.07 -5.09 -1.50
C TYR A 29 10.57 -4.24 -2.67
N HIS A 30 9.89 -4.89 -3.63
CA HIS A 30 9.56 -4.26 -4.91
C HIS A 30 8.07 -4.27 -5.25
N THR A 31 7.23 -4.97 -4.48
CA THR A 31 5.78 -5.08 -4.72
C THR A 31 4.98 -4.64 -3.50
N ILE A 32 3.68 -4.39 -3.69
CA ILE A 32 2.76 -4.08 -2.59
C ILE A 32 2.78 -5.20 -1.52
N ALA A 33 2.79 -6.45 -1.96
CA ALA A 33 2.89 -7.61 -1.07
C ALA A 33 4.22 -7.60 -0.28
N GLY A 34 5.33 -7.28 -0.95
CA GLY A 34 6.63 -7.15 -0.32
C GLY A 34 6.66 -6.06 0.76
N LEU A 35 6.09 -4.89 0.46
CA LEU A 35 5.94 -3.79 1.42
C LEU A 35 5.12 -4.21 2.66
N LEU A 36 3.97 -4.86 2.46
CA LEU A 36 3.13 -5.36 3.56
C LEU A 36 3.88 -6.37 4.42
N MET A 37 4.60 -7.31 3.79
CA MET A 37 5.38 -8.33 4.50
C MET A 37 6.57 -7.73 5.24
N GLU A 38 7.21 -6.69 4.70
CA GLU A 38 8.28 -5.96 5.39
C GLU A 38 7.75 -5.29 6.67
N TYR A 39 6.62 -4.59 6.59
CA TYR A 39 6.07 -3.92 7.78
C TYR A 39 5.60 -4.91 8.85
N LEU A 40 5.01 -6.04 8.42
CA LEU A 40 4.42 -7.02 9.33
C LEU A 40 5.39 -8.13 9.76
N GLN A 41 6.53 -8.26 9.07
CA GLN A 41 7.54 -9.31 9.25
C GLN A 41 6.98 -10.74 9.15
N ARG A 42 5.89 -10.92 8.39
CA ARG A 42 5.22 -12.20 8.11
C ARG A 42 4.24 -12.06 6.95
N ILE A 43 3.67 -13.18 6.52
CA ILE A 43 2.53 -13.17 5.58
C ILE A 43 1.33 -12.50 6.28
N PRO A 44 0.73 -11.44 5.70
CA PRO A 44 -0.44 -10.80 6.25
C PRO A 44 -1.67 -11.71 6.20
N LYS A 45 -2.63 -11.45 7.07
CA LYS A 45 -3.97 -12.05 7.04
C LYS A 45 -4.95 -11.06 6.40
N PRO A 46 -6.00 -11.54 5.72
CA PRO A 46 -7.09 -10.67 5.28
C PRO A 46 -7.65 -9.83 6.43
N GLY A 47 -7.82 -8.53 6.19
CA GLY A 47 -8.27 -7.55 7.16
C GLY A 47 -7.14 -6.78 7.85
N GLU A 48 -5.89 -7.24 7.78
CA GLU A 48 -4.76 -6.51 8.36
C GLU A 48 -4.37 -5.29 7.51
N GLU A 49 -3.92 -4.26 8.22
CA GLU A 49 -3.70 -2.93 7.69
C GLU A 49 -2.30 -2.43 8.05
N VAL A 50 -1.64 -1.79 7.09
CA VAL A 50 -0.36 -1.09 7.26
C VAL A 50 -0.53 0.33 6.76
N GLN A 51 -0.19 1.31 7.59
CA GLN A 51 -0.13 2.70 7.17
C GLN A 51 1.25 3.03 6.60
N VAL A 52 1.28 3.64 5.42
CA VAL A 52 2.49 4.10 4.74
C VAL A 52 2.23 5.51 4.22
N GLY A 53 2.83 6.51 4.87
CA GLY A 53 2.50 7.91 4.65
C GLY A 53 1.01 8.18 4.89
N ASP A 54 0.37 8.80 3.91
CA ASP A 54 -1.05 9.20 3.93
C ASP A 54 -2.01 8.13 3.40
N TYR A 55 -1.54 6.88 3.28
CA TYR A 55 -2.32 5.77 2.77
C TYR A 55 -2.34 4.59 3.73
N LEU A 56 -3.50 3.96 3.84
CA LEU A 56 -3.70 2.68 4.53
C LEU A 56 -3.78 1.56 3.49
N LEU A 57 -2.87 0.60 3.58
CA LEU A 57 -2.86 -0.60 2.77
C LEU A 57 -3.52 -1.74 3.55
N LYS A 58 -4.69 -2.17 3.12
CA LYS A 58 -5.46 -3.26 3.72
C LYS A 58 -5.33 -4.53 2.89
N THR A 59 -4.90 -5.62 3.51
CA THR A 59 -4.89 -6.93 2.86
C THR A 59 -6.32 -7.42 2.68
N LEU A 60 -6.76 -7.65 1.44
CA LEU A 60 -8.10 -8.16 1.16
C LEU A 60 -8.12 -9.68 0.95
N GLN A 61 -7.11 -10.21 0.25
CA GLN A 61 -7.10 -11.61 -0.16
C GLN A 61 -5.68 -12.16 -0.18
N VAL A 62 -5.49 -13.32 0.45
CA VAL A 62 -4.24 -14.09 0.45
C VAL A 62 -4.56 -15.51 0.00
N GLU A 63 -3.83 -16.01 -1.00
CA GLU A 63 -3.97 -17.36 -1.53
C GLU A 63 -2.61 -18.01 -1.64
N SER A 64 -2.48 -19.26 -1.20
CA SER A 64 -1.22 -20.02 -1.29
C SER A 64 -0.01 -19.23 -0.77
N HIS A 65 -0.18 -18.55 0.37
CA HIS A 65 0.84 -17.69 1.02
C HIS A 65 1.21 -16.42 0.25
N ARG A 66 0.43 -16.03 -0.77
CA ARG A 66 0.66 -14.83 -1.58
C ARG A 66 -0.47 -13.84 -1.43
N VAL A 67 -0.13 -12.56 -1.26
CA VAL A 67 -1.11 -11.47 -1.23
C VAL A 67 -1.61 -11.24 -2.65
N GLN A 68 -2.88 -11.48 -2.90
CA GLN A 68 -3.51 -11.35 -4.22
C GLN A 68 -4.16 -9.99 -4.41
N LYS A 69 -4.84 -9.48 -3.38
CA LYS A 69 -5.57 -8.21 -3.45
C LYS A 69 -5.30 -7.36 -2.22
N VAL A 70 -5.07 -6.08 -2.47
CA VAL A 70 -4.85 -5.06 -1.45
C VAL A 70 -5.77 -3.88 -1.75
N GLN A 71 -6.45 -3.38 -0.72
CA GLN A 71 -7.16 -2.10 -0.80
C GLN A 71 -6.20 -1.00 -0.37
N ILE A 72 -6.18 0.10 -1.12
CA ILE A 72 -5.40 1.29 -0.81
C ILE A 72 -6.41 2.38 -0.48
N ILE A 73 -6.31 2.95 0.71
CA ILE A 73 -7.29 3.89 1.24
C ILE A 73 -6.56 5.19 1.59
N PRO A 74 -6.88 6.32 0.94
CA PRO A 74 -6.35 7.62 1.34
C PRO A 74 -6.85 7.97 2.75
N LEU A 75 -5.95 8.43 3.63
CA LEU A 75 -6.31 8.89 4.97
C LEU A 75 -6.89 10.30 4.96
N HIS A 76 -6.47 11.11 3.98
CA HIS A 76 -7.02 12.42 3.70
C HIS A 76 -7.78 12.34 2.38
N LYS A 77 -9.05 12.79 2.35
CA LYS A 77 -9.77 12.95 1.09
C LYS A 77 -9.21 14.21 0.43
N ASP A 78 -8.74 14.09 -0.81
CA ASP A 78 -8.26 15.22 -1.61
C ASP A 78 -9.21 16.43 -1.47
N GLY A 79 -8.68 17.49 -0.86
CA GLY A 79 -9.45 18.69 -0.50
C GLY A 79 -8.67 19.70 0.35
N GLU A 80 -7.65 19.27 1.11
CA GLU A 80 -6.72 20.17 1.81
C GLU A 80 -5.29 19.83 1.41
N LEU A 81 -4.93 20.12 0.17
CA LEU A 81 -3.58 20.60 -0.07
C LEU A 81 -3.55 22.00 0.57
N GLU A 82 -3.10 22.10 1.82
CA GLU A 82 -2.71 23.37 2.41
C GLU A 82 -1.58 23.94 1.55
N TYR A 83 -1.94 24.77 0.57
CA TYR A 83 -1.01 25.69 -0.05
C TYR A 83 -0.63 26.70 1.04
N GLU A 84 0.47 26.48 1.75
CA GLU A 84 1.15 27.58 2.42
C GLU A 84 1.59 28.58 1.33
N VAL A 85 1.04 29.80 1.43
CA VAL A 85 1.33 30.95 0.57
C VAL A 85 2.57 31.67 1.07
#